data_AF-A0AA39CBN9-F1
#
_entry.id   AF-A0AA39CBN9-F1
#
_cell.length_a   1.000
_cell.length_b   1.000
_cell.length_c   1.000
_cell.angle_alpha   90.00
_cell.angle_beta   90.00
_cell.angle_gamma   90.00
#
_symmetry.space_group_name_H-M   'P 1'
#
loop_
_entity.id
_entity.type
_entity.pdbx_description
1 polymer ?
#
loop_
_entity_poly.entity_id
_entity_poly.type
_entity_poly.pdbx_seq_one_letter_code
_entity_poly.pdbx_strand_id
1 'polypeptide(L)'
;MKTICEMFEDFRLLSPQGKEAIQQYCLYILEKAADELLQALRNQHGDGSLYAPQEANIQIQRLICHVVISNLHRSRSCMFHGSNDLFSDILAHCDRFSDANNRGDAILTTSQATPIRFTFSTEYILYLFFVATECHSLAVRSKAIDALRRCCRREKFWDSFHAASVAEWLLHEEEKKRKHQRQESKDLPGNRLVLSSLQLFQEDDVLLAFRRPGWARVEVEDVQGLKEYWIHIGEAVFGGPPPKSTPRSPTNRRLCLTLSNPIWPAAAKTMGQMCMFGEIRTLMDLP
;
A
#
# COMPACT_ATOMS: atom_id res chain seq x y z
N MET A 1 26.78 21.33 1.55
CA MET A 1 25.36 21.11 1.89
C MET A 1 25.17 19.61 1.80
N LYS A 2 24.96 18.91 2.92
CA LYS A 2 24.79 17.45 2.90
C LYS A 2 23.58 17.12 2.03
N THR A 3 23.68 16.09 1.19
CA THR A 3 22.50 15.54 0.52
C THR A 3 21.53 15.00 1.59
N ILE A 4 20.22 14.97 1.32
CA ILE A 4 19.27 14.46 2.32
C ILE A 4 19.62 13.00 2.69
N CYS A 5 20.26 12.28 1.77
CA CYS A 5 20.84 10.94 1.95
C CYS A 5 21.85 10.86 3.09
N GLU A 6 22.85 11.75 3.06
CA GLU A 6 23.88 11.83 4.11
C GLU A 6 23.31 12.25 5.47
N MET A 7 22.13 12.89 5.47
CA MET A 7 21.41 13.20 6.70
C MET A 7 20.68 11.97 7.27
N PHE A 8 20.34 10.99 6.42
CA PHE A 8 19.61 9.78 6.81
C PHE A 8 20.50 8.61 7.25
N GLU A 9 21.73 8.50 6.76
CA GLU A 9 22.70 7.49 7.24
C GLU A 9 22.93 7.60 8.75
N ASP A 10 23.01 8.84 9.25
CA ASP A 10 23.14 9.15 10.67
C ASP A 10 21.79 9.20 11.40
N PHE A 11 20.65 9.11 10.72
CA PHE A 11 19.33 9.38 11.31
C PHE A 11 19.04 8.52 12.53
N ARG A 12 19.48 7.25 12.53
CA ARG A 12 19.31 6.36 13.70
C ARG A 12 20.10 6.86 14.91
N LEU A 13 21.27 7.46 14.67
CA LEU A 13 22.21 7.99 15.66
C LEU A 13 21.82 9.38 16.18
N LEU A 14 20.93 10.09 15.49
CA LEU A 14 20.48 11.41 15.91
C LEU A 14 19.66 11.38 17.20
N SER A 15 19.77 12.48 17.96
CA SER A 15 18.89 12.77 19.09
C SER A 15 17.43 12.88 18.61
N PRO A 16 16.44 12.72 19.52
CA PRO A 16 15.03 12.90 19.17
C PRO A 16 14.74 14.25 18.50
N GLN A 17 15.34 15.34 18.99
CA GLN A 17 15.22 16.68 18.40
C GLN A 17 15.84 16.74 17.00
N GLY A 18 16.97 16.09 16.78
CA GLY A 18 17.60 16.00 15.46
C GLY A 18 16.73 15.24 14.46
N LYS A 19 16.12 14.12 14.89
CA LYS A 19 15.17 13.35 14.06
C LYS A 19 13.97 14.19 13.68
N GLU A 20 13.38 14.89 14.65
CA GLU A 20 12.24 15.79 14.42
C GLU A 20 12.58 16.92 13.44
N ALA A 21 13.73 17.58 13.61
CA ALA A 21 14.17 18.65 12.71
C ALA A 21 14.33 18.15 11.26
N ILE A 22 14.92 16.98 11.06
CA ILE A 22 15.06 16.38 9.72
C ILE A 22 13.69 16.01 9.15
N GLN A 23 12.80 15.43 9.95
CA GLN A 23 11.44 15.11 9.51
C GLN A 23 10.69 16.35 9.04
N GLN A 24 10.69 17.43 9.84
CA GLN A 24 10.05 18.69 9.47
C GLN A 24 10.63 19.28 8.17
N TYR A 25 11.95 19.22 8.01
CA TYR A 25 12.60 19.66 6.77
C TYR A 25 12.17 18.82 5.56
N CYS A 26 12.12 17.48 5.69
CA CYS A 26 11.68 16.61 4.60
C CYS A 26 10.21 16.85 4.22
N LEU A 27 9.34 17.06 5.21
CA LEU A 27 7.93 17.38 4.98
C LEU A 27 7.77 18.72 4.25
N TYR A 28 8.53 19.74 4.65
CA TYR A 28 8.53 21.02 3.97
C TYR A 28 8.92 20.89 2.48
N ILE A 29 9.98 20.12 2.18
CA ILE A 29 10.42 19.89 0.79
C ILE A 29 9.36 19.10 0.01
N LEU A 30 8.74 18.08 0.62
CA LEU A 30 7.67 17.29 0.01
C LEU A 30 6.46 18.16 -0.37
N GLU A 31 5.97 18.98 0.56
CA GLU A 31 4.81 19.86 0.31
C GLU A 31 5.12 20.86 -0.80
N LYS A 32 6.29 21.51 -0.73
CA LYS A 32 6.71 22.46 -1.76
C LYS A 32 6.79 21.81 -3.15
N ALA A 33 7.41 20.63 -3.25
CA ALA A 33 7.55 19.93 -4.53
C ALA A 33 6.19 19.48 -5.09
N ALA A 34 5.28 19.02 -4.23
CA ALA A 34 3.93 18.63 -4.64
C ALA A 34 3.13 19.83 -5.16
N ASP A 35 3.21 20.98 -4.48
CA ASP A 35 2.56 22.22 -4.91
C ASP A 35 3.10 22.71 -6.26
N GLU A 36 4.42 22.68 -6.45
CA GLU A 36 5.06 23.04 -7.72
C GLU A 36 4.61 22.12 -8.87
N LEU A 37 4.55 20.80 -8.65
CA LEU A 37 4.07 19.83 -9.64
C LEU A 37 2.59 20.04 -9.99
N LEU A 38 1.74 20.28 -8.98
CA LEU A 38 0.32 20.55 -9.19
C LEU A 38 0.11 21.86 -9.96
N GLN A 39 0.89 22.89 -9.63
CA GLN A 39 0.83 24.16 -10.36
C GLN A 39 1.30 24.01 -11.81
N ALA A 40 2.38 23.26 -12.05
CA ALA A 40 2.85 22.98 -13.39
C ALA A 40 1.80 22.22 -14.21
N LEU A 41 1.15 21.21 -13.62
CA LEU A 41 0.08 20.45 -14.25
C LEU A 41 -1.11 21.36 -14.62
N ARG A 42 -1.53 22.24 -13.71
CA ARG A 42 -2.60 23.23 -13.97
C ARG A 42 -2.22 24.22 -15.06
N ASN A 43 -0.99 24.71 -15.08
CA ASN A 43 -0.50 25.64 -16.10
C ASN A 43 -0.47 25.02 -17.50
N GLN A 44 -0.10 23.74 -17.62
CA GLN A 44 -0.02 23.05 -18.91
C GLN A 44 -1.38 22.72 -19.51
N HIS A 45 -2.41 22.58 -18.67
CA HIS A 45 -3.66 21.94 -19.07
C HIS A 45 -4.93 22.75 -18.78
N GLY A 46 -4.80 23.86 -18.06
CA GLY A 46 -5.93 24.65 -17.56
C GLY A 46 -6.72 23.94 -16.45
N ASP A 47 -7.82 24.56 -16.00
CA ASP A 47 -8.69 24.02 -14.93
C ASP A 47 -9.65 22.90 -15.41
N GLY A 48 -9.20 22.08 -16.36
CA GLY A 48 -10.01 21.04 -17.01
C GLY A 48 -10.12 19.74 -16.19
N SER A 49 -11.32 19.14 -16.18
CA SER A 49 -11.60 17.85 -15.50
C SER A 49 -10.78 16.65 -16.00
N LEU A 50 -10.11 16.78 -17.16
CA LEU A 50 -9.34 15.72 -17.81
C LEU A 50 -8.12 15.25 -17.01
N TYR A 51 -7.63 16.05 -16.05
CA TYR A 51 -6.42 15.75 -15.28
C TYR A 51 -6.70 15.49 -13.79
N ALA A 52 -7.98 15.39 -13.42
CA ALA A 52 -8.40 15.01 -12.08
C ALA A 52 -7.76 13.69 -11.59
N PRO A 53 -7.53 12.65 -12.44
CA PRO A 53 -6.81 11.46 -12.00
C PRO A 53 -5.34 11.74 -11.64
N GLN A 54 -4.64 12.55 -12.43
CA GLN A 54 -3.23 12.88 -12.18
C GLN A 54 -3.07 13.73 -10.92
N GLU A 55 -3.92 14.73 -10.73
CA GLU A 55 -3.95 15.53 -9.50
C GLU A 55 -4.26 14.65 -8.29
N ALA A 56 -5.28 13.80 -8.35
CA ALA A 56 -5.60 12.86 -7.27
C ALA A 56 -4.42 11.91 -6.98
N ASN A 57 -3.73 11.42 -8.00
CA ASN A 57 -2.57 10.56 -7.85
C ASN A 57 -1.40 11.27 -7.14
N ILE A 58 -1.06 12.49 -7.53
CA ILE A 58 -0.03 13.30 -6.85
C ILE A 58 -0.39 13.50 -5.38
N GLN A 59 -1.66 13.80 -5.09
CA GLN A 59 -2.16 13.97 -3.73
C GLN A 59 -2.05 12.69 -2.89
N ILE A 60 -2.41 11.53 -3.46
CA ILE A 60 -2.25 10.23 -2.78
C ILE A 60 -0.79 9.98 -2.45
N GLN A 61 0.11 10.15 -3.42
CA GLN A 61 1.55 9.94 -3.23
C GLN A 61 2.12 10.87 -2.16
N ARG A 62 1.76 12.16 -2.20
CA ARG A 62 2.13 13.15 -1.19
C ARG A 62 1.70 12.70 0.20
N LEU A 63 0.44 12.35 0.38
CA LEU A 63 -0.09 11.95 1.69
C LEU A 63 0.55 10.66 2.21
N ILE A 64 0.81 9.68 1.35
CA ILE A 64 1.54 8.48 1.75
C ILE A 64 2.95 8.85 2.22
N CYS A 65 3.68 9.68 1.48
CA CYS A 65 5.00 10.17 1.89
C CYS A 65 4.96 10.95 3.20
N HIS A 66 3.93 11.77 3.42
CA HIS A 66 3.74 12.46 4.70
C HIS A 66 3.56 11.44 5.83
N VAL A 67 2.70 10.43 5.65
CA VAL A 67 2.51 9.34 6.62
C VAL A 67 3.82 8.60 6.90
N VAL A 68 4.63 8.33 5.88
CA VAL A 68 5.95 7.71 6.03
C VAL A 68 6.86 8.57 6.88
N ILE A 69 7.12 9.80 6.40
CA ILE A 69 8.15 10.70 6.91
C ILE A 69 7.87 11.06 8.36
N SER A 70 6.61 11.40 8.69
CA SER A 70 6.19 11.72 10.06
C SER A 70 6.46 10.59 11.06
N ASN A 71 6.58 9.36 10.58
CA ASN A 71 6.66 8.18 11.42
C ASN A 71 7.99 7.40 11.30
N LEU A 72 8.98 7.93 10.57
CA LEU A 72 10.28 7.27 10.36
C LEU A 72 11.04 6.91 11.64
N HIS A 73 10.91 7.71 12.70
CA HIS A 73 11.61 7.47 13.97
C HIS A 73 10.92 6.41 14.86
N ARG A 74 9.70 6.00 14.53
CA ARG A 74 8.89 5.13 15.38
C ARG A 74 9.22 3.67 15.12
N SER A 75 9.04 2.85 16.15
CA SER A 75 9.03 1.40 15.96
C SER A 75 7.96 1.03 14.95
N ARG A 76 8.19 -0.06 14.22
CA ARG A 76 7.26 -0.52 13.19
C ARG A 76 5.84 -0.76 13.73
N SER A 77 5.76 -1.38 14.90
CA SER A 77 4.53 -1.61 15.67
C SER A 77 3.82 -0.33 16.14
N CYS A 78 4.47 0.82 16.07
CA CYS A 78 3.89 2.12 16.44
C CYS A 78 3.90 3.11 15.28
N MET A 79 4.40 2.72 14.10
CA MET A 79 4.71 3.62 12.99
C MET A 79 3.52 4.54 12.70
N PHE A 80 2.35 4.02 12.35
CA PHE A 80 1.24 4.87 11.92
C PHE A 80 0.20 5.18 13.02
N HIS A 81 0.60 5.16 14.30
CA HIS A 81 -0.29 5.58 15.39
C HIS A 81 -0.63 7.06 15.27
N GLY A 82 -1.92 7.39 15.26
CA GLY A 82 -2.40 8.78 15.10
C GLY A 82 -2.49 9.28 13.66
N SER A 83 -2.14 8.46 12.65
CA SER A 83 -2.22 8.86 11.23
C SER A 83 -3.57 8.55 10.58
N ASN A 84 -4.64 8.33 11.36
CA ASN A 84 -5.93 7.87 10.84
C ASN A 84 -6.58 8.88 9.89
N ASP A 85 -6.40 10.18 10.16
CA ASP A 85 -6.95 11.25 9.32
C ASP A 85 -6.24 11.25 7.96
N LEU A 86 -4.91 11.16 7.94
CA LEU A 86 -4.13 11.05 6.70
C LEU A 86 -4.52 9.81 5.87
N PHE A 87 -4.77 8.66 6.51
CA PHE A 87 -5.27 7.47 5.80
C PHE A 87 -6.67 7.68 5.22
N SER A 88 -7.52 8.41 5.92
CA SER A 88 -8.87 8.75 5.45
C SER A 88 -8.79 9.69 4.24
N ASP A 89 -7.87 10.66 4.27
CA ASP A 89 -7.61 11.57 3.14
C ASP A 89 -7.04 10.82 1.93
N ILE A 90 -6.09 9.89 2.14
CA ILE A 90 -5.59 9.01 1.08
C ILE A 90 -6.75 8.28 0.40
N LEU A 91 -7.64 7.68 1.21
CA LEU A 91 -8.79 6.95 0.68
C LEU A 91 -9.75 7.87 -0.08
N ALA A 92 -10.00 9.08 0.42
CA ALA A 92 -10.84 10.06 -0.25
C ALA A 92 -10.25 10.47 -1.61
N HIS A 93 -8.93 10.62 -1.72
CA HIS A 93 -8.28 10.88 -3.00
C HIS A 93 -8.28 9.65 -3.92
N CYS A 94 -8.18 8.42 -3.38
CA CYS A 94 -8.39 7.19 -4.16
C CYS A 94 -9.80 7.14 -4.75
N ASP A 95 -10.83 7.49 -3.98
CA ASP A 95 -12.21 7.54 -4.47
C ASP A 95 -12.34 8.57 -5.61
N ARG A 96 -11.77 9.78 -5.46
CA ARG A 96 -11.73 10.79 -6.55
C ARG A 96 -10.98 10.30 -7.77
N PHE A 97 -9.84 9.64 -7.58
CA PHE A 97 -9.07 9.02 -8.66
C PHE A 97 -9.95 8.02 -9.42
N SER A 98 -10.61 7.12 -8.69
CA SER A 98 -11.48 6.11 -9.27
C SER A 98 -12.65 6.74 -10.01
N ASP A 99 -13.30 7.75 -9.44
CA ASP A 99 -14.43 8.45 -10.05
C ASP A 99 -14.06 9.20 -11.32
N ALA A 100 -12.90 9.84 -11.34
CA ALA A 100 -12.39 10.49 -12.54
C ALA A 100 -12.03 9.46 -13.62
N ASN A 101 -11.37 8.37 -13.23
CA ASN A 101 -11.00 7.30 -14.16
C ASN A 101 -12.24 6.52 -14.70
N ASN A 102 -13.31 6.43 -13.90
CA ASN A 102 -14.60 5.85 -14.29
C ASN A 102 -15.28 6.60 -15.44
N ARG A 103 -15.00 7.89 -15.61
CA ARG A 103 -15.64 8.73 -16.64
C ARG A 103 -14.95 8.66 -18.00
N GLY A 104 -13.72 8.14 -18.08
CA GLY A 104 -12.86 8.22 -19.26
C GLY A 104 -12.52 6.90 -19.97
N ASP A 105 -12.68 5.74 -19.33
CA ASP A 105 -12.10 4.49 -19.84
C ASP A 105 -13.04 3.61 -20.70
N ALA A 106 -12.48 3.04 -21.77
CA ALA A 106 -13.06 1.94 -22.52
C ALA A 106 -13.07 0.66 -21.66
N ILE A 107 -14.27 0.20 -21.31
CA ILE A 107 -14.47 -1.03 -20.55
C ILE A 107 -14.26 -2.23 -21.49
N LEU A 108 -13.24 -3.06 -21.22
CA LEU A 108 -13.13 -4.37 -21.85
C LEU A 108 -13.96 -5.39 -21.06
N THR A 109 -15.01 -5.91 -21.70
CA THR A 109 -15.83 -6.98 -21.14
C THR A 109 -15.13 -8.31 -21.36
N THR A 110 -14.81 -9.03 -20.27
CA THR A 110 -14.30 -10.40 -20.39
C THR A 110 -15.41 -11.37 -20.80
N SER A 111 -15.04 -12.59 -21.22
CA SER A 111 -16.00 -13.68 -21.51
C SER A 111 -16.89 -14.06 -20.33
N GLN A 112 -16.54 -13.63 -19.10
CA GLN A 112 -17.33 -13.80 -17.88
C GLN A 112 -18.18 -12.56 -17.52
N ALA A 113 -18.39 -11.64 -18.47
CA ALA A 113 -19.13 -10.39 -18.29
C ALA A 113 -18.57 -9.44 -17.20
N THR A 114 -17.40 -9.73 -16.66
CA THR A 114 -16.75 -8.87 -15.66
C THR A 114 -15.89 -7.84 -16.40
N PRO A 115 -16.14 -6.54 -16.23
CA PRO A 115 -15.31 -5.51 -16.82
C PRO A 115 -13.94 -5.49 -16.13
N ILE A 116 -12.87 -5.67 -16.89
CA ILE A 116 -11.49 -5.51 -16.38
C ILE A 116 -10.91 -4.25 -16.99
N ARG A 117 -10.37 -3.39 -16.13
CA ARG A 117 -9.69 -2.17 -16.56
C ARG A 117 -8.18 -2.33 -16.51
N PHE A 118 -7.55 -2.02 -17.63
CA PHE A 118 -6.11 -1.95 -17.76
C PHE A 118 -5.69 -0.50 -17.77
N THR A 119 -4.94 -0.11 -16.76
CA THR A 119 -4.38 1.22 -16.62
C THR A 119 -2.91 1.08 -16.35
N PHE A 120 -2.07 1.83 -17.04
CA PHE A 120 -0.64 1.78 -16.81
C PHE A 120 -0.25 2.70 -15.65
N SER A 121 0.49 2.12 -14.69
CA SER A 121 1.43 2.83 -13.82
C SER A 121 0.89 3.85 -12.80
N THR A 122 -0.31 3.67 -12.25
CA THR A 122 -0.81 4.54 -11.16
C THR A 122 -0.69 3.97 -9.77
N GLU A 123 -0.28 2.69 -9.61
CA GLU A 123 -0.14 2.04 -8.29
C GLU A 123 -1.37 2.15 -7.36
N TYR A 124 -2.55 2.29 -7.95
CA TYR A 124 -3.79 2.49 -7.21
C TYR A 124 -4.11 1.33 -6.28
N ILE A 125 -3.86 0.09 -6.75
CA ILE A 125 -4.05 -1.11 -5.94
C ILE A 125 -3.11 -1.07 -4.73
N LEU A 126 -1.87 -0.63 -4.92
CA LEU A 126 -0.89 -0.50 -3.86
C LEU A 126 -1.28 0.58 -2.83
N TYR A 127 -1.86 1.70 -3.27
CA TYR A 127 -2.33 2.74 -2.35
C TYR A 127 -3.45 2.24 -1.46
N LEU A 128 -4.47 1.60 -2.05
CA LEU A 128 -5.56 1.03 -1.27
C LEU A 128 -5.07 -0.11 -0.38
N PHE A 129 -4.16 -0.96 -0.86
CA PHE A 129 -3.58 -2.04 -0.08
C PHE A 129 -2.81 -1.51 1.13
N PHE A 130 -2.01 -0.45 0.95
CA PHE A 130 -1.32 0.24 2.03
C PHE A 130 -2.29 0.75 3.11
N VAL A 131 -3.38 1.42 2.72
CA VAL A 131 -4.41 1.86 3.67
C VAL A 131 -5.05 0.65 4.38
N ALA A 132 -5.35 -0.41 3.64
CA ALA A 132 -6.01 -1.60 4.16
C ALA A 132 -5.15 -2.41 5.14
N THR A 133 -3.82 -2.40 5.00
CA THR A 133 -2.90 -3.17 5.86
C THR A 133 -2.25 -2.34 6.97
N GLU A 134 -2.00 -1.04 6.74
CA GLU A 134 -1.20 -0.21 7.66
C GLU A 134 -2.03 0.72 8.56
N CYS A 135 -3.29 1.00 8.21
CA CYS A 135 -4.16 1.86 9.01
C CYS A 135 -4.61 1.17 10.31
N HIS A 136 -4.81 1.93 11.40
CA HIS A 136 -5.33 1.38 12.66
C HIS A 136 -6.84 1.43 12.76
N SER A 137 -7.46 2.39 12.08
CA SER A 137 -8.91 2.55 12.10
C SER A 137 -9.56 1.41 11.33
N LEU A 138 -10.27 0.54 12.05
CA LEU A 138 -11.04 -0.56 11.47
C LEU A 138 -11.97 -0.05 10.36
N ALA A 139 -12.65 1.07 10.60
CA ALA A 139 -13.58 1.67 9.65
C ALA A 139 -12.88 2.09 8.35
N VAL A 140 -11.69 2.68 8.43
CA VAL A 140 -10.93 3.11 7.25
C VAL A 140 -10.39 1.90 6.48
N ARG A 141 -9.88 0.88 7.18
CA ARG A 141 -9.42 -0.36 6.56
C ARG A 141 -10.54 -1.09 5.83
N SER A 142 -11.70 -1.25 6.46
CA SER A 142 -12.87 -1.90 5.83
C SER A 142 -13.26 -1.17 4.56
N LYS A 143 -13.32 0.16 4.56
CA LYS A 143 -13.61 0.94 3.35
C LYS A 143 -12.54 0.76 2.26
N ALA A 144 -11.26 0.68 2.63
CA ALA A 144 -10.18 0.42 1.67
C ALA A 144 -10.25 -0.99 1.07
N ILE A 145 -10.59 -2.00 1.88
CA ILE A 145 -10.87 -3.37 1.42
C ILE A 145 -12.06 -3.39 0.46
N ASP A 146 -13.16 -2.70 0.81
CA ASP A 146 -14.33 -2.59 -0.06
C ASP A 146 -13.99 -1.89 -1.39
N ALA A 147 -13.13 -0.87 -1.35
CA ALA A 147 -12.64 -0.21 -2.56
C ALA A 147 -11.78 -1.15 -3.44
N LEU A 148 -10.93 -1.99 -2.83
CA LEU A 148 -10.17 -3.03 -3.55
C LEU A 148 -11.12 -4.04 -4.20
N ARG A 149 -12.17 -4.50 -3.49
CA ARG A 149 -13.16 -5.44 -4.03
C ARG A 149 -13.96 -4.86 -5.20
N ARG A 150 -14.27 -3.56 -5.16
CA ARG A 150 -15.09 -2.89 -6.18
C ARG A 150 -14.31 -2.45 -7.42
N CYS A 151 -13.01 -2.18 -7.31
CA CYS A 151 -12.28 -1.54 -8.42
C CYS A 151 -12.01 -2.47 -9.62
N CYS A 152 -12.15 -3.80 -9.48
CA CYS A 152 -11.98 -4.79 -10.55
C CYS A 152 -10.76 -4.54 -11.45
N ARG A 153 -9.64 -4.17 -10.81
CA ARG A 153 -8.44 -3.65 -11.48
C ARG A 153 -7.28 -4.64 -11.36
N ARG A 154 -6.42 -4.63 -12.38
CA ARG A 154 -5.12 -5.30 -12.37
C ARG A 154 -4.02 -4.31 -12.76
N GLU A 155 -2.98 -4.21 -11.95
CA GLU A 155 -1.83 -3.33 -12.17
C GLU A 155 -0.53 -4.13 -12.08
N LYS A 156 0.13 -4.37 -13.22
CA LYS A 156 1.31 -5.26 -13.30
C LYS A 156 0.97 -6.66 -12.71
N PHE A 157 1.62 -7.04 -11.61
CA PHE A 157 1.40 -8.29 -10.88
C PHE A 157 0.33 -8.19 -9.80
N TRP A 158 -0.23 -7.01 -9.56
CA TRP A 158 -1.26 -6.78 -8.57
C TRP A 158 -2.64 -7.01 -9.15
N ASP A 159 -3.41 -7.84 -8.46
CA ASP A 159 -4.83 -7.99 -8.68
C ASP A 159 -5.56 -7.44 -7.45
N SER A 160 -6.53 -6.57 -7.68
CA SER A 160 -7.26 -5.89 -6.61
C SER A 160 -8.01 -6.86 -5.69
N PHE A 161 -8.52 -7.98 -6.22
CA PHE A 161 -9.14 -9.02 -5.41
C PHE A 161 -8.12 -9.74 -4.54
N HIS A 162 -6.90 -9.96 -5.05
CA HIS A 162 -5.84 -10.58 -4.27
C HIS A 162 -5.39 -9.69 -3.12
N ALA A 163 -5.21 -8.40 -3.40
CA ALA A 163 -4.89 -7.40 -2.39
C ALA A 163 -5.99 -7.36 -1.30
N ALA A 164 -7.27 -7.36 -1.69
CA ALA A 164 -8.39 -7.42 -0.76
C ALA A 164 -8.34 -8.69 0.10
N SER A 165 -8.17 -9.87 -0.50
CA SER A 165 -8.13 -11.14 0.23
C SER A 165 -7.00 -11.19 1.26
N VAL A 166 -5.81 -10.68 0.92
CA VAL A 166 -4.68 -10.60 1.88
C VAL A 166 -4.99 -9.62 3.02
N ALA A 167 -5.56 -8.44 2.71
CA ALA A 167 -5.90 -7.44 3.71
C ALA A 167 -7.03 -7.92 4.66
N GLU A 168 -8.04 -8.61 4.14
CA GLU A 168 -9.11 -9.24 4.93
C GLU A 168 -8.56 -10.33 5.85
N TRP A 169 -7.67 -11.18 5.33
CA TRP A 169 -6.99 -12.19 6.15
C TRP A 169 -6.21 -11.54 7.30
N LEU A 170 -5.45 -10.49 7.02
CA LEU A 170 -4.68 -9.78 8.03
C LEU A 170 -5.58 -9.20 9.12
N LEU A 171 -6.68 -8.58 8.71
CA LEU A 171 -7.67 -8.01 9.63
C LEU A 171 -8.33 -9.10 10.51
N HIS A 172 -8.66 -10.25 9.93
CA HIS A 172 -9.23 -11.39 10.66
C HIS A 172 -8.25 -11.98 11.67
N GLU A 173 -6.98 -12.14 11.31
CA GLU A 173 -5.95 -12.62 12.22
C GLU A 173 -5.72 -11.66 13.39
N GLU A 174 -5.75 -10.34 13.15
CA GLU A 174 -5.71 -9.37 14.24
C GLU A 174 -6.93 -9.48 15.15
N GLU A 175 -8.14 -9.61 14.59
CA GLU A 175 -9.36 -9.72 15.37
C GLU A 175 -9.37 -11.00 16.24
N LYS A 176 -8.92 -12.13 15.69
CA LYS A 176 -8.72 -13.37 16.44
C LYS A 176 -7.80 -13.13 17.63
N LYS A 177 -6.64 -12.52 17.41
CA LYS A 177 -5.70 -12.24 18.51
C LYS A 177 -6.32 -11.32 19.57
N ARG A 178 -7.11 -10.32 19.16
CA ARG A 178 -7.83 -9.44 20.11
C ARG A 178 -8.84 -10.20 20.96
N LYS A 179 -9.56 -11.16 20.39
CA LYS A 179 -10.52 -12.01 21.12
C LYS A 179 -9.83 -12.88 22.18
N HIS A 180 -8.67 -13.45 21.86
CA HIS A 180 -7.88 -14.25 22.84
C HIS A 180 -7.31 -13.36 23.95
N GLN A 181 -6.77 -12.18 23.62
CA GLN A 181 -6.22 -11.27 24.64
C GLN A 181 -7.24 -10.71 25.61
N ARG A 182 -8.46 -10.40 25.15
CA ARG A 182 -9.56 -9.95 26.03
C ARG A 182 -9.92 -10.98 27.11
N GLN A 183 -9.60 -12.25 26.89
CA GLN A 183 -9.80 -13.32 27.86
C GLN A 183 -8.63 -13.42 28.87
N GLU A 184 -7.45 -12.93 28.54
CA GLU A 184 -6.21 -13.16 29.30
C GLU A 184 -5.65 -11.90 30.00
N SER A 185 -5.92 -10.67 29.53
CA SER A 185 -5.43 -9.45 30.21
C SER A 185 -6.14 -8.17 29.76
N LYS A 186 -6.37 -7.22 30.68
CA LYS A 186 -7.13 -5.98 30.41
C LYS A 186 -6.31 -4.81 29.84
N ASP A 187 -4.99 -4.82 29.90
CA ASP A 187 -4.23 -3.54 29.86
C ASP A 187 -3.15 -3.39 28.77
N LEU A 188 -3.16 -4.19 27.70
CA LEU A 188 -2.23 -3.96 26.58
C LEU A 188 -2.92 -3.32 25.37
N PRO A 189 -2.61 -2.03 25.06
CA PRO A 189 -3.11 -1.38 23.87
C PRO A 189 -2.34 -1.88 22.65
N GLY A 190 -3.02 -2.69 21.83
CA GLY A 190 -2.71 -2.82 20.40
C GLY A 190 -2.10 -4.14 19.99
N ASN A 191 -2.96 -5.06 19.52
CA ASN A 191 -2.53 -6.09 18.59
C ASN A 191 -2.27 -5.45 17.24
N ARG A 192 -1.01 -5.44 16.82
CA ARG A 192 -0.63 -4.92 15.53
C ARG A 192 0.21 -5.95 14.81
N LEU A 193 -0.47 -6.82 14.06
CA LEU A 193 0.21 -7.62 13.04
C LEU A 193 0.73 -6.64 12.01
N VAL A 194 2.04 -6.54 11.84
CA VAL A 194 2.60 -5.71 10.78
C VAL A 194 3.02 -6.60 9.63
N LEU A 195 2.53 -6.31 8.43
CA LEU A 195 2.85 -7.07 7.23
C LEU A 195 4.31 -6.84 6.84
N SER A 196 5.15 -7.85 7.03
CA SER A 196 6.61 -7.84 6.80
C SER A 196 6.97 -8.13 5.35
N SER A 197 6.44 -9.21 4.80
CA SER A 197 6.64 -9.49 3.39
C SER A 197 5.43 -10.23 2.82
N LEU A 198 5.24 -10.09 1.52
CA LEU A 198 4.21 -10.77 0.77
C LEU A 198 4.83 -11.34 -0.50
N GLN A 199 4.70 -12.65 -0.68
CA GLN A 199 5.11 -13.34 -1.88
C GLN A 199 3.89 -14.01 -2.52
N LEU A 200 3.68 -13.79 -3.81
CA LEU A 200 2.57 -14.37 -4.56
C LEU A 200 3.07 -15.52 -5.43
N PHE A 201 2.37 -16.64 -5.39
CA PHE A 201 2.72 -17.87 -6.10
C PHE A 201 1.57 -18.32 -7.01
N GLN A 202 1.94 -18.82 -8.18
CA GLN A 202 1.07 -19.49 -9.13
C GLN A 202 1.36 -21.00 -9.13
N GLU A 203 0.32 -21.82 -9.29
CA GLU A 203 0.48 -23.27 -9.45
C GLU A 203 0.89 -23.61 -10.88
N ASP A 204 1.85 -24.53 -11.04
CA ASP A 204 2.45 -24.89 -12.34
C ASP A 204 1.55 -25.76 -13.23
N ASP A 205 0.36 -26.14 -12.76
CA ASP A 205 -0.42 -27.26 -13.34
C ASP A 205 -1.16 -26.93 -14.65
N VAL A 206 -0.99 -25.72 -15.23
CA VAL A 206 -1.71 -25.33 -16.46
C VAL A 206 -0.89 -24.39 -17.35
N LEU A 207 -0.79 -24.72 -18.64
CA LEU A 207 -0.10 -23.98 -19.73
C LEU A 207 -0.61 -22.55 -20.02
N LEU A 208 -1.44 -21.96 -19.16
CA LEU A 208 -2.00 -20.63 -19.37
C LEU A 208 -1.14 -19.58 -18.66
N ALA A 209 -0.31 -18.88 -19.43
CA ALA A 209 0.62 -17.82 -18.98
C ALA A 209 -0.04 -16.63 -18.24
N PHE A 210 -1.37 -16.57 -18.16
CA PHE A 210 -2.12 -15.45 -17.59
C PHE A 210 -2.89 -15.78 -16.30
N ARG A 211 -2.71 -16.98 -15.71
CA ARG A 211 -3.40 -17.31 -14.47
C ARG A 211 -2.99 -16.39 -13.32
N ARG A 212 -3.99 -16.08 -12.50
CA ARG A 212 -3.87 -15.32 -11.26
C ARG A 212 -3.06 -16.13 -10.23
N PRO A 213 -2.19 -15.50 -9.42
CA PRO A 213 -1.62 -16.16 -8.24
C PRO A 213 -2.70 -16.83 -7.39
N GLY A 214 -2.53 -18.12 -7.09
CA GLY A 214 -3.47 -18.89 -6.26
C GLY A 214 -3.09 -18.86 -4.77
N TRP A 215 -1.83 -18.54 -4.46
CA TRP A 215 -1.27 -18.61 -3.11
C TRP A 215 -0.48 -17.36 -2.75
N ALA A 216 -0.53 -16.97 -1.48
CA ALA A 216 0.34 -15.98 -0.88
C ALA A 216 1.13 -16.63 0.26
N ARG A 217 2.43 -16.34 0.33
CA ARG A 217 3.23 -16.48 1.55
C ARG A 217 3.33 -15.10 2.18
N VAL A 218 2.87 -15.00 3.42
CA VAL A 218 2.77 -13.75 4.17
C VAL A 218 3.60 -13.87 5.43
N GLU A 219 4.58 -12.98 5.58
CA GLU A 219 5.32 -12.83 6.81
C GLU A 219 4.74 -11.65 7.58
N VAL A 220 4.34 -11.87 8.84
CA VAL A 220 3.86 -10.81 9.73
C VAL A 220 4.71 -10.75 10.98
N GLU A 221 4.96 -9.54 11.45
CA GLU A 221 5.66 -9.25 12.68
C GLU A 221 4.64 -8.94 13.78
N ASP A 222 4.76 -9.62 14.92
CA ASP A 222 3.99 -9.34 16.13
C ASP A 222 4.89 -9.22 17.37
N VAL A 223 4.31 -9.04 18.56
CA VAL A 223 5.06 -8.91 19.82
C VAL A 223 5.91 -10.15 20.16
N GLN A 224 5.63 -11.30 19.57
CA GLN A 224 6.37 -12.55 19.73
C GLN A 224 7.41 -12.76 18.61
N GLY A 225 7.49 -11.84 17.64
CA GLY A 225 8.45 -11.87 16.54
C GLY A 225 7.81 -12.12 15.18
N LEU A 226 8.64 -12.55 14.22
CA LEU A 226 8.23 -12.78 12.84
C LEU A 226 7.58 -14.17 12.69
N LYS A 227 6.43 -14.22 12.01
CA LYS A 227 5.68 -15.45 11.73
C LYS A 227 5.34 -15.53 10.25
N GLU A 228 5.44 -16.73 9.69
CA GLU A 228 5.09 -17.02 8.31
C GLU A 228 3.72 -17.72 8.21
N TYR A 229 2.94 -17.31 7.22
CA TYR A 229 1.63 -17.87 6.91
C TYR A 229 1.51 -18.14 5.41
N TRP A 230 0.81 -19.23 5.08
CA TRP A 230 0.40 -19.54 3.71
C TRP A 230 -1.10 -19.35 3.58
N ILE A 231 -1.51 -18.60 2.55
CA ILE A 231 -2.90 -18.21 2.33
C ILE A 231 -3.27 -18.59 0.91
N HIS A 232 -4.40 -19.29 0.74
CA HIS A 232 -5.00 -19.48 -0.58
C HIS A 232 -5.80 -18.23 -0.97
N ILE A 233 -5.45 -17.61 -2.09
CA ILE A 233 -6.08 -16.36 -2.58
C ILE A 233 -7.23 -16.66 -3.56
N GLY A 234 -7.27 -17.89 -4.10
CA GLY A 234 -8.09 -18.26 -5.26
C GLY A 234 -9.59 -18.44 -5.04
N GLU A 235 -10.11 -18.38 -3.81
CA GLU A 235 -11.51 -18.75 -3.52
C GLU A 235 -12.15 -17.87 -2.45
N ALA A 236 -12.11 -16.55 -2.61
CA ALA A 236 -13.08 -15.70 -1.92
C ALA A 236 -14.45 -15.82 -2.62
N VAL A 237 -15.06 -17.01 -2.56
CA VAL A 237 -16.50 -17.15 -2.79
C VAL A 237 -17.16 -16.57 -1.54
N PHE A 238 -17.61 -15.32 -1.64
CA PHE A 238 -18.55 -14.64 -0.74
C PHE A 238 -18.58 -15.15 0.72
N GLY A 239 -17.74 -14.56 1.59
CA GLY A 239 -18.00 -14.51 3.04
C GLY A 239 -17.55 -15.71 3.89
N GLY A 240 -16.86 -16.70 3.32
CA GLY A 240 -16.27 -17.80 4.09
C GLY A 240 -14.89 -17.44 4.69
N PRO A 241 -14.55 -17.87 5.92
CA PRO A 241 -13.19 -17.78 6.41
C PRO A 241 -12.26 -18.64 5.53
N PRO A 242 -11.03 -18.19 5.24
CA PRO A 242 -10.12 -18.93 4.38
C PRO A 242 -9.85 -20.32 4.97
N PRO A 243 -9.82 -21.38 4.16
CA PRO A 243 -9.55 -22.73 4.64
C PRO A 243 -8.18 -22.77 5.31
N LYS A 244 -8.13 -23.26 6.55
CA LYS A 244 -6.88 -23.61 7.25
C LYS A 244 -6.34 -24.92 6.67
N SER A 245 -5.99 -24.95 5.39
CA SER A 245 -5.22 -26.07 4.85
C SER A 245 -3.74 -25.73 4.95
N THR A 246 -3.02 -26.48 5.78
CA THR A 246 -1.57 -26.58 5.64
C THR A 246 -1.31 -27.16 4.25
N PRO A 247 -0.60 -26.44 3.36
CA PRO A 247 -0.39 -26.92 2.01
C PRO A 247 0.34 -28.27 2.05
N ARG A 248 -0.21 -29.27 1.34
CA ARG A 248 0.54 -30.48 0.97
C ARG A 248 1.75 -30.03 0.12
N SER A 249 2.90 -30.66 0.37
CA SER A 249 4.25 -30.40 -0.20
C SER A 249 4.34 -29.45 -1.43
N PRO A 250 5.24 -28.44 -1.41
CA PRO A 250 5.25 -27.27 -2.29
C PRO A 250 5.86 -27.48 -3.70
N THR A 251 5.93 -28.69 -4.26
CA THR A 251 6.82 -28.96 -5.40
C THR A 251 6.45 -28.29 -6.74
N ASN A 252 5.24 -27.74 -6.90
CA ASN A 252 4.75 -27.18 -8.18
C ASN A 252 4.22 -25.74 -8.05
N ARG A 253 5.00 -24.84 -7.45
CA ARG A 253 4.63 -23.42 -7.32
C ARG A 253 5.71 -22.50 -7.85
N ARG A 254 5.32 -21.61 -8.76
CA ARG A 254 6.18 -20.55 -9.28
C ARG A 254 5.95 -19.24 -8.54
N LEU A 255 7.02 -18.65 -8.02
CA LEU A 255 7.02 -17.31 -7.46
C LEU A 255 6.74 -16.28 -8.57
N CYS A 256 5.70 -15.47 -8.41
CA CYS A 256 5.29 -14.44 -9.35
C CYS A 256 5.72 -13.03 -8.92
N LEU A 257 5.61 -12.74 -7.62
CA LEU A 257 5.86 -11.42 -7.05
C LEU A 257 6.40 -11.56 -5.65
N THR A 258 7.39 -10.73 -5.30
CA THR A 258 7.88 -10.56 -3.94
C THR A 258 7.79 -9.11 -3.54
N LEU A 259 7.25 -8.87 -2.35
CA LEU A 259 7.18 -7.57 -1.71
C LEU A 259 7.93 -7.68 -0.40
N SER A 260 9.10 -7.06 -0.38
CA SER A 260 9.97 -7.03 0.78
C SER A 260 9.83 -5.70 1.49
N ASN A 261 9.99 -5.75 2.81
CA ASN A 261 9.89 -4.64 3.74
C ASN A 261 10.39 -3.26 3.29
N PRO A 262 9.69 -2.19 3.72
CA PRO A 262 8.25 -2.10 3.98
C PRO A 262 7.46 -2.08 2.65
N ILE A 263 6.18 -2.50 2.67
CA ILE A 263 5.30 -2.45 1.48
C ILE A 263 4.84 -1.00 1.26
N TRP A 264 5.78 -0.17 0.85
CA TRP A 264 5.48 1.14 0.33
C TRP A 264 5.04 0.97 -1.13
N PRO A 265 4.00 1.69 -1.57
CA PRO A 265 3.81 1.94 -3.00
C PRO A 265 5.14 2.41 -3.60
N ALA A 266 5.48 1.99 -4.82
CA ALA A 266 6.81 2.30 -5.33
C ALA A 266 6.99 3.82 -5.44
N ALA A 267 5.93 4.63 -5.56
CA ALA A 267 5.99 6.07 -5.43
C ALA A 267 6.45 6.54 -4.03
N ALA A 268 5.97 5.96 -2.94
CA ALA A 268 6.46 6.31 -1.60
C ALA A 268 7.86 5.77 -1.35
N LYS A 269 8.19 4.62 -1.94
CA LYS A 269 9.57 4.12 -1.97
C LYS A 269 10.46 5.04 -2.79
N THR A 270 10.05 5.49 -3.97
CA THR A 270 10.83 6.31 -4.90
C THR A 270 10.92 7.74 -4.42
N MET A 271 9.83 8.38 -4.00
CA MET A 271 9.85 9.72 -3.41
C MET A 271 10.48 9.72 -2.02
N GLY A 272 10.24 8.68 -1.22
CA GLY A 272 11.03 8.41 -0.03
C GLY A 272 12.50 8.28 -0.40
N GLN A 273 12.84 7.51 -1.44
CA GLN A 273 14.20 7.37 -1.94
C GLN A 273 14.74 8.63 -2.62
N MET A 274 13.93 9.55 -3.12
CA MET A 274 14.40 10.83 -3.68
C MET A 274 14.65 11.80 -2.53
N CYS A 275 13.74 11.85 -1.57
CA CYS A 275 13.95 12.51 -0.29
C CYS A 275 15.07 11.86 0.53
N MET A 276 15.44 10.59 0.30
CA MET A 276 16.47 9.86 1.07
C MET A 276 17.74 9.54 0.27
N PHE A 277 17.79 9.69 -1.06
CA PHE A 277 18.88 9.21 -1.94
C PHE A 277 19.17 10.09 -3.20
N GLY A 278 18.58 11.27 -3.43
CA GLY A 278 18.94 12.03 -4.65
C GLY A 278 18.65 13.54 -4.70
N GLU A 279 19.61 14.29 -5.25
CA GLU A 279 19.45 15.69 -5.68
C GLU A 279 18.25 15.86 -6.62
N ILE A 280 17.40 16.85 -6.35
CA ILE A 280 16.15 17.19 -7.08
C ILE A 280 16.37 17.57 -8.58
N ARG A 281 17.60 17.50 -9.10
CA ARG A 281 17.97 18.15 -10.36
C ARG A 281 17.49 17.49 -11.67
N THR A 282 16.87 16.32 -11.65
CA THR A 282 16.55 15.57 -12.89
C THR A 282 15.08 15.24 -13.13
N LEU A 283 14.14 15.83 -12.37
CA LEU A 283 12.71 15.78 -12.71
C LEU A 283 12.28 16.82 -13.78
N MET A 284 13.18 17.73 -14.18
CA MET A 284 12.92 18.67 -15.28
C MET A 284 13.45 18.20 -16.64
N ASP A 285 14.13 17.06 -16.71
CA ASP A 285 14.64 16.47 -17.97
C ASP A 285 13.95 15.13 -18.27
N LEU A 286 12.61 15.15 -18.32
CA LEU A 286 11.85 14.15 -19.08
C LEU A 286 11.53 14.75 -20.46
N PRO A 287 11.66 13.98 -21.55
CA PRO A 287 11.36 14.45 -22.91
C PRO A 287 9.89 14.84 -23.10
#